data_AF-A0A8R1HSS3-F1
#
_entry.id   AF-A0A8R1HSS3-F1
#
_cell.length_a   1.000
_cell.length_b   1.000
_cell.length_c   1.000
_cell.angle_alpha   90.00
_cell.angle_beta   90.00
_cell.angle_gamma   90.00
#
_symmetry.space_group_name_H-M   'P 1'
#
loop_
_entity.id
_entity.type
_entity.pdbx_description
1 polymer ?
#
loop_
_entity_poly.entity_id
_entity_poly.type
_entity_poly.pdbx_seq_one_letter_code
_entity_poly.pdbx_strand_id
1 'polypeptide(L)'
;MVRLEFTKMLDDITLFPGQIIAVRGTNSTGEELQVDRIYTAPPLPVTKVEIDTSKDIWFASGPYTAVDNCGYEHLCELLDKVVLEKPDILILAGPFIDRRNTYLNKPSFTMTYDDLLEDLLMKIKQKLVNTKTEVIIQPSSSRDLCVPPVFPSAPFQVNRKKLNSIKKDILFVPDPCVLRIEQKGIEIAVTSSEPIQGLSNLEFHRSANQENNDRFARLNSHLLTQQSLYPLEPTDVPSAMGDLLEVCRLTATPNIIFSPSKLVPSVQSVNGCVFVNSSSLAKGPTGNYVKISINMSAGELKPEESVADYSLVQIMRI
;
A
#
# COMPACT_ATOMS: atom_id res chain seq x y z
N MET A 1 -11.98 3.66 31.31
CA MET A 1 -11.32 2.51 30.67
C MET A 1 -11.48 1.32 31.60
N VAL A 2 -11.75 0.13 31.07
CA VAL A 2 -11.88 -1.13 31.82
C VAL A 2 -10.79 -2.08 31.32
N ARG A 3 -10.17 -2.85 32.21
CA ARG A 3 -9.20 -3.87 31.81
C ARG A 3 -9.93 -5.04 31.15
N LEU A 4 -9.38 -5.55 30.05
CA LEU A 4 -9.87 -6.77 29.40
C LEU A 4 -8.98 -7.95 29.79
N GLU A 5 -9.59 -9.02 30.29
CA GLU A 5 -8.90 -10.26 30.65
C GLU A 5 -9.38 -11.40 29.74
N PHE A 6 -8.42 -12.05 29.07
CA PHE A 6 -8.68 -13.01 28.00
C PHE A 6 -8.43 -14.46 28.42
N THR A 7 -8.15 -14.73 29.70
CA THR A 7 -7.83 -16.10 30.18
C THR A 7 -8.92 -17.14 29.86
N LYS A 8 -10.20 -16.75 29.71
CA LYS A 8 -11.31 -17.67 29.37
C LYS A 8 -11.52 -17.91 27.87
N MET A 9 -10.86 -17.14 27.01
CA MET A 9 -10.97 -17.29 25.56
C MET A 9 -10.12 -18.48 25.08
N LEU A 10 -10.79 -19.46 24.45
CA LEU A 10 -10.16 -20.64 23.87
C LEU A 10 -9.78 -20.44 22.40
N ASP A 11 -10.49 -19.55 21.70
CA ASP A 11 -10.23 -19.20 20.31
C ASP A 11 -8.98 -18.32 20.17
N ASP A 12 -8.45 -18.27 18.95
CA ASP A 12 -7.37 -17.37 18.58
C ASP A 12 -7.75 -15.91 18.83
N ILE A 13 -6.82 -15.15 19.37
CA ILE A 13 -6.97 -13.73 19.67
C ILE A 13 -5.94 -12.97 18.88
N THR A 14 -6.41 -12.04 18.05
CA THR A 14 -5.57 -11.01 17.44
C THR A 14 -6.11 -9.64 17.78
N LEU A 15 -5.28 -8.82 18.41
CA LEU A 15 -5.63 -7.48 18.85
C LEU A 15 -4.51 -6.48 18.55
N PHE A 16 -4.86 -5.22 18.31
CA PHE A 16 -3.89 -4.13 18.21
C PHE A 16 -4.47 -2.79 18.71
N PRO A 17 -3.62 -1.79 19.05
CA PRO A 17 -4.08 -0.48 19.50
C PRO A 17 -4.95 0.25 18.46
N GLY A 18 -6.10 0.78 18.89
CA GLY A 18 -7.05 1.46 18.00
C GLY A 18 -8.11 0.56 17.38
N GLN A 19 -7.98 -0.76 17.51
CA GLN A 19 -8.94 -1.70 16.95
C GLN A 19 -10.33 -1.57 17.58
N ILE A 20 -11.33 -1.35 16.74
CA ILE A 20 -12.73 -1.35 17.08
C ILE A 20 -13.21 -2.80 17.14
N ILE A 21 -13.60 -3.23 18.34
CA ILE A 21 -14.15 -4.55 18.62
C ILE A 21 -15.41 -4.44 19.48
N ALA A 22 -16.30 -5.42 19.37
CA ALA A 22 -17.33 -5.65 20.37
C ALA A 22 -16.93 -6.88 21.20
N VAL A 23 -17.04 -6.78 22.52
CA VAL A 23 -16.69 -7.88 23.43
C VAL A 23 -17.88 -8.24 24.30
N ARG A 24 -18.02 -9.54 24.58
CA ARG A 24 -18.93 -10.06 25.60
C ARG A 24 -18.09 -10.64 26.73
N GLY A 25 -18.59 -10.52 27.95
CA GLY A 25 -17.88 -10.99 29.13
C GLY A 25 -18.64 -10.70 30.42
N THR A 26 -18.03 -11.05 31.54
CA THR A 26 -18.55 -10.77 32.89
C THR A 26 -17.63 -9.79 33.59
N ASN A 27 -18.18 -8.70 34.15
CA ASN A 27 -17.46 -7.77 35.01
C ASN A 27 -18.15 -7.73 36.37
N SER A 28 -17.69 -8.55 37.31
CA SER A 28 -18.28 -8.67 38.65
C SER A 28 -17.75 -7.62 39.64
N THR A 29 -16.58 -7.05 39.40
CA THR A 29 -15.91 -6.10 40.31
C THR A 29 -16.08 -4.64 39.90
N GLY A 30 -16.44 -4.38 38.65
CA GLY A 30 -16.46 -3.05 38.03
C GLY A 30 -15.12 -2.68 37.36
N GLU A 31 -14.02 -3.35 37.68
CA GLU A 31 -12.66 -2.95 37.26
C GLU A 31 -12.12 -3.75 36.05
N GLU A 32 -12.59 -4.98 35.88
CA GLU A 32 -12.06 -5.92 34.87
C GLU A 32 -13.18 -6.71 34.21
N LEU A 33 -13.16 -6.76 32.88
CA LEU A 33 -14.07 -7.56 32.08
C LEU A 33 -13.39 -8.87 31.67
N GLN A 34 -13.90 -9.98 32.21
CA GLN A 34 -13.51 -11.33 31.82
C GLN A 34 -14.18 -11.67 30.49
N VAL A 35 -13.43 -11.55 29.40
CA VAL A 35 -13.93 -11.68 28.02
C VAL A 35 -14.19 -13.15 27.70
N ASP A 36 -15.37 -13.42 27.16
CA ASP A 36 -15.79 -14.75 26.70
C ASP A 36 -15.94 -14.85 25.18
N ARG A 37 -16.16 -13.72 24.50
CA ARG A 37 -16.24 -13.63 23.03
C ARG A 37 -15.81 -12.25 22.53
N ILE A 38 -15.17 -12.25 21.35
CA ILE A 38 -14.82 -11.06 20.58
C ILE A 38 -15.60 -11.11 19.26
N TYR A 39 -16.16 -9.97 18.85
CA TYR A 39 -16.86 -9.78 17.59
C TYR A 39 -16.18 -8.66 16.80
N THR A 40 -16.00 -8.88 15.51
CA THR A 40 -15.50 -7.91 14.55
C THR A 40 -16.64 -7.42 13.64
N ALA A 41 -16.41 -6.31 12.95
CA ALA A 41 -17.37 -5.82 11.96
C ALA A 41 -17.58 -6.85 10.84
N PRO A 42 -18.79 -6.95 10.28
CA PRO A 42 -19.02 -7.79 9.11
C PRO A 42 -18.13 -7.35 7.94
N PRO A 43 -17.67 -8.30 7.10
CA PRO A 43 -16.84 -7.96 5.95
C PRO A 43 -17.60 -7.06 4.99
N LEU A 44 -16.89 -6.10 4.40
CA LEU A 44 -17.42 -5.29 3.31
C LEU A 44 -17.60 -6.15 2.06
N PRO A 45 -18.62 -5.89 1.23
CA PRO A 45 -18.75 -6.57 -0.06
C PRO A 45 -17.53 -6.29 -0.93
N VAL A 46 -17.05 -7.32 -1.63
CA VAL A 46 -15.96 -7.17 -2.61
C VAL A 46 -16.45 -6.35 -3.79
N THR A 47 -15.63 -5.37 -4.19
CA THR A 47 -15.92 -4.53 -5.34
C THR A 47 -16.04 -5.39 -6.60
N LYS A 48 -17.20 -5.31 -7.27
CA LYS A 48 -17.47 -6.05 -8.50
C LYS A 48 -16.60 -5.54 -9.66
N VAL A 49 -16.16 -6.44 -10.52
CA VAL A 49 -15.38 -6.15 -11.73
C VAL A 49 -16.09 -6.75 -12.93
N GLU A 50 -16.09 -6.06 -14.08
CA GLU A 50 -16.65 -6.63 -15.31
C GLU A 50 -15.85 -7.84 -15.81
N ILE A 51 -16.60 -8.85 -16.25
CA ILE A 51 -16.10 -10.02 -16.98
C ILE A 51 -15.51 -9.51 -18.31
N ASP A 52 -14.35 -10.02 -18.71
CA ASP A 52 -13.48 -9.55 -19.81
C ASP A 52 -12.43 -8.48 -19.43
N THR A 53 -12.24 -8.20 -18.14
CA THR A 53 -11.10 -7.38 -17.71
C THR A 53 -9.78 -8.17 -17.82
N SER A 54 -8.87 -7.72 -18.68
CA SER A 54 -7.48 -8.21 -18.75
C SER A 54 -6.51 -7.05 -18.56
N LYS A 55 -5.63 -7.13 -17.55
CA LYS A 55 -4.68 -6.05 -17.21
C LYS A 55 -3.36 -6.59 -16.67
N ASP A 56 -2.25 -6.04 -17.17
CA ASP A 56 -0.92 -6.19 -16.61
C ASP A 56 -0.53 -4.95 -15.78
N ILE A 57 -0.38 -5.13 -14.47
CA ILE A 57 -0.15 -4.05 -13.51
C ILE A 57 1.14 -4.30 -12.75
N TRP A 58 2.04 -3.32 -12.77
CA TRP A 58 3.31 -3.36 -12.04
C TRP A 58 3.28 -2.41 -10.85
N PHE A 59 3.83 -2.87 -9.72
CA PHE A 59 3.86 -2.14 -8.46
C PHE A 59 5.30 -2.02 -7.97
N ALA A 60 5.76 -0.80 -7.73
CA ALA A 60 7.04 -0.54 -7.10
C ALA A 60 6.90 0.57 -6.06
N SER A 61 7.77 0.55 -5.05
CA SER A 61 7.84 1.57 -4.01
C SER A 61 9.27 1.97 -3.75
N GLY A 62 9.46 3.23 -3.40
CA GLY A 62 10.77 3.76 -3.07
C GLY A 62 11.40 3.14 -1.81
N PRO A 63 12.67 3.50 -1.52
CA PRO A 63 13.49 4.44 -2.29
C PRO A 63 13.86 3.91 -3.67
N TYR A 64 14.17 4.83 -4.58
CA TYR A 64 14.51 4.55 -5.98
C TYR A 64 16.02 4.66 -6.27
N THR A 65 16.82 4.96 -5.25
CA THR A 65 18.26 5.16 -5.30
C THR A 65 18.87 4.73 -3.96
N ALA A 66 20.17 4.45 -3.93
CA ALA A 66 20.86 4.13 -2.69
C ALA A 66 20.90 5.33 -1.73
N VAL A 67 21.06 5.05 -0.43
CA VAL A 67 20.98 6.06 0.65
C VAL A 67 22.13 7.09 0.63
N ASP A 68 23.21 6.79 -0.08
CA ASP A 68 24.46 7.54 -0.12
C ASP A 68 24.78 8.14 -1.50
N ASN A 69 23.87 7.99 -2.46
CA ASN A 69 23.98 8.53 -3.81
C ASN A 69 22.65 9.13 -4.31
N CYS A 70 22.66 9.70 -5.53
CA CYS A 70 21.47 10.18 -6.24
C CYS A 70 21.45 9.68 -7.69
N GLY A 71 21.95 8.46 -7.93
CA GLY A 71 22.10 7.89 -9.28
C GLY A 71 20.80 7.34 -9.87
N TYR A 72 19.87 6.90 -9.02
CA TYR A 72 18.60 6.28 -9.41
C TYR A 72 18.77 5.10 -10.38
N GLU A 73 19.82 4.28 -10.19
CA GLU A 73 20.10 3.14 -11.06
C GLU A 73 18.95 2.12 -11.07
N HIS A 74 18.39 1.80 -9.89
CA HIS A 74 17.27 0.86 -9.74
C HIS A 74 16.01 1.32 -10.48
N LEU A 75 15.71 2.64 -10.47
CA LEU A 75 14.61 3.20 -11.26
C LEU A 75 14.88 3.10 -12.76
N CYS A 76 16.10 3.41 -13.21
CA CYS A 76 16.47 3.29 -14.61
C CYS A 76 16.26 1.85 -15.10
N GLU A 77 16.74 0.87 -14.33
CA GLU A 77 16.57 -0.55 -14.68
C GLU A 77 15.09 -0.97 -14.71
N LEU A 78 14.28 -0.52 -13.74
CA LEU A 78 12.85 -0.81 -13.73
C LEU A 78 12.19 -0.28 -15.01
N LEU A 79 12.50 0.96 -15.39
CA LEU A 79 11.93 1.58 -16.59
C LEU A 79 12.40 0.89 -17.87
N ASP A 80 13.64 0.39 -17.93
CA ASP A 80 14.11 -0.43 -19.06
C ASP A 80 13.27 -1.71 -19.21
N LYS A 81 12.95 -2.39 -18.11
CA LYS A 81 12.06 -3.56 -18.13
C LYS A 81 10.63 -3.18 -18.53
N VAL A 82 10.11 -2.04 -18.06
CA VAL A 82 8.78 -1.53 -18.47
C VAL A 82 8.73 -1.22 -19.96
N VAL A 83 9.79 -0.64 -20.55
CA VAL A 83 9.85 -0.38 -22.00
C VAL A 83 9.86 -1.70 -22.80
N LEU A 84 10.54 -2.71 -22.28
CA LEU A 84 10.64 -4.02 -22.92
C LEU A 84 9.31 -4.79 -22.85
N GLU A 85 8.71 -4.88 -21.67
CA GLU A 85 7.56 -5.74 -21.40
C GLU A 85 6.22 -5.03 -21.54
N LYS A 86 6.20 -3.69 -21.48
CA LYS A 86 5.04 -2.82 -21.75
C LYS A 86 3.77 -3.19 -20.96
N PRO A 87 3.82 -3.22 -19.62
CA PRO A 87 2.61 -3.39 -18.82
C PRO A 87 1.59 -2.29 -19.13
N ASP A 88 0.31 -2.57 -18.88
CA ASP A 88 -0.77 -1.60 -19.05
C ASP A 88 -0.62 -0.46 -18.04
N ILE A 89 -0.28 -0.77 -16.79
CA ILE A 89 -0.19 0.19 -15.69
C ILE A 89 1.09 -0.01 -14.89
N LEU A 90 1.76 1.10 -14.55
CA LEU A 90 2.87 1.17 -13.62
C LEU A 90 2.50 2.08 -12.44
N ILE A 91 2.40 1.50 -11.24
CA ILE A 91 2.16 2.22 -9.99
C ILE A 91 3.49 2.38 -9.24
N LEU A 92 3.89 3.63 -9.03
CA LEU A 92 5.10 4.01 -8.31
C LEU A 92 4.72 4.76 -7.02
N ALA A 93 4.88 4.09 -5.89
CA ALA A 93 4.72 4.69 -4.57
C ALA A 93 6.03 5.30 -4.07
N GLY A 94 5.96 6.37 -3.29
CA GLY A 94 7.14 7.01 -2.70
C GLY A 94 7.93 6.09 -1.74
N PRO A 95 9.05 6.58 -1.20
CA PRO A 95 9.62 7.91 -1.45
C PRO A 95 10.43 8.01 -2.74
N PHE A 96 10.25 9.11 -3.48
CA PHE A 96 11.08 9.50 -4.61
C PHE A 96 12.29 10.29 -4.15
N ILE A 97 12.07 11.35 -3.35
CA ILE A 97 13.13 12.15 -2.74
C ILE A 97 13.17 11.83 -1.26
N ASP A 98 13.87 10.74 -0.91
CA ASP A 98 13.84 10.18 0.43
C ASP A 98 14.60 11.05 1.45
N ARG A 99 13.91 11.48 2.49
CA ARG A 99 14.44 12.21 3.65
C ARG A 99 15.57 11.47 4.37
N ARG A 100 15.62 10.13 4.24
CA ARG A 100 16.71 9.32 4.79
C ARG A 100 17.97 9.30 3.93
N ASN A 101 17.93 9.82 2.70
CA ASN A 101 19.08 9.85 1.82
C ASN A 101 20.14 10.86 2.34
N THR A 102 21.29 10.33 2.71
CA THR A 102 22.41 11.09 3.29
C THR A 102 23.15 11.94 2.26
N TYR A 103 23.09 11.60 0.96
CA TYR A 103 23.70 12.39 -0.11
C TYR A 103 23.01 13.74 -0.28
N LEU A 104 21.68 13.78 -0.17
CA LEU A 104 20.88 14.99 -0.35
C LEU A 104 21.18 16.09 0.67
N ASN A 105 21.76 15.74 1.83
CA ASN A 105 22.13 16.67 2.88
C ASN A 105 23.57 17.20 2.77
N LYS A 106 24.35 16.75 1.77
CA LYS A 106 25.75 17.16 1.61
C LYS A 106 25.83 18.60 1.04
N PRO A 107 26.81 19.42 1.46
CA PRO A 107 27.01 20.77 0.90
C PRO A 107 27.28 20.79 -0.62
N SER A 108 27.70 19.65 -1.18
CA SER A 108 27.91 19.49 -2.62
C SER A 108 26.62 19.34 -3.42
N PHE A 109 25.49 19.07 -2.77
CA PHE A 109 24.19 19.00 -3.43
C PHE A 109 23.64 20.42 -3.59
N THR A 110 23.67 20.93 -4.82
CA THR A 110 23.36 22.34 -5.15
C THR A 110 21.98 22.55 -5.78
N MET A 111 21.20 21.48 -5.91
CA MET A 111 19.87 21.47 -6.53
C MET A 111 18.79 21.52 -5.45
N THR A 112 17.61 22.07 -5.76
CA THR A 112 16.47 21.96 -4.84
C THR A 112 15.85 20.55 -4.91
N TYR A 113 15.16 20.13 -3.86
CA TYR A 113 14.45 18.84 -3.86
C TYR A 113 13.35 18.81 -4.92
N ASP A 114 12.64 19.92 -5.11
CA ASP A 114 11.58 20.03 -6.12
C ASP A 114 12.14 19.95 -7.54
N ASP A 115 13.25 20.63 -7.83
CA ASP A 115 13.90 20.50 -9.14
C ASP A 115 14.34 19.05 -9.39
N LEU A 116 14.88 18.36 -8.36
CA LEU A 116 15.29 16.97 -8.48
C LEU A 116 14.11 16.05 -8.78
N LEU A 117 12.97 16.24 -8.07
CA LEU A 117 11.74 15.50 -8.35
C LEU A 117 11.25 15.76 -9.77
N GLU A 118 11.20 17.01 -10.21
CA GLU A 118 10.78 17.36 -11.57
C GLU A 118 11.66 16.71 -12.64
N ASP A 119 12.99 16.71 -12.44
CA ASP A 119 13.93 16.07 -13.36
C ASP A 119 13.75 14.55 -13.41
N LEU A 120 13.46 13.89 -12.28
CA LEU A 120 13.12 12.47 -12.26
C LEU A 120 11.82 12.17 -13.00
N LEU A 121 10.77 12.97 -12.77
CA LEU A 121 9.49 12.82 -13.45
C LEU A 121 9.60 13.04 -14.97
N MET A 122 10.41 14.00 -15.40
CA MET A 122 10.73 14.18 -16.82
C MET A 122 11.44 12.96 -17.40
N LYS A 123 12.42 12.39 -16.70
CA LYS A 123 13.11 11.16 -17.14
C LYS A 123 12.15 9.98 -17.27
N ILE A 124 11.25 9.78 -16.30
CA ILE A 124 10.19 8.76 -16.37
C ILE A 124 9.34 8.99 -17.62
N LYS A 125 8.83 10.22 -17.82
CA LYS A 125 8.02 10.56 -18.99
C LYS A 125 8.76 10.31 -20.31
N GLN A 126 10.02 10.75 -20.42
CA GLN A 126 10.84 10.57 -21.62
C GLN A 126 11.05 9.09 -21.93
N LYS A 127 11.41 8.30 -20.92
CA LYS A 127 11.67 6.87 -21.07
C LYS A 127 10.43 6.11 -21.54
N LEU A 128 9.25 6.52 -21.08
CA LEU A 128 7.97 5.87 -21.36
C LEU A 128 7.13 6.55 -22.46
N VAL A 129 7.68 7.54 -23.18
CA VAL A 129 6.92 8.34 -24.15
C VAL A 129 6.37 7.51 -25.31
N ASN A 130 7.06 6.43 -25.67
CA ASN A 130 6.68 5.53 -26.77
C ASN A 130 5.92 4.28 -26.27
N THR A 131 5.54 4.22 -25.00
CA THR A 131 4.74 3.12 -24.43
C THR A 131 3.30 3.57 -24.21
N LYS A 132 2.37 2.61 -24.21
CA LYS A 132 0.98 2.84 -23.80
C LYS A 132 0.76 2.73 -22.29
N THR A 133 1.78 2.35 -21.53
CA THR A 133 1.73 2.16 -20.07
C THR A 133 1.24 3.41 -19.35
N GLU A 134 0.12 3.34 -18.66
CA GLU A 134 -0.33 4.40 -17.77
C GLU A 134 0.55 4.42 -16.51
N VAL A 135 0.90 5.62 -16.04
CA VAL A 135 1.80 5.78 -14.88
C VAL A 135 1.05 6.50 -13.78
N ILE A 136 0.98 5.86 -12.62
CA ILE A 136 0.36 6.39 -11.40
C ILE A 136 1.46 6.62 -10.37
N ILE A 137 1.52 7.82 -9.82
CA ILE A 137 2.52 8.21 -8.82
C ILE A 137 1.82 8.65 -7.55
N GLN A 138 2.20 8.02 -6.43
CA GLN A 138 1.75 8.38 -5.09
C GLN A 138 2.95 8.81 -4.23
N PRO A 139 2.88 9.92 -3.48
CA PRO A 139 3.93 10.27 -2.53
C PRO A 139 3.99 9.31 -1.34
N SER A 140 5.02 9.44 -0.50
CA SER A 140 5.07 8.93 0.88
C SER A 140 5.32 10.11 1.80
N SER A 141 4.30 10.67 2.45
CA SER A 141 4.44 11.93 3.20
C SER A 141 5.46 11.86 4.33
N SER A 142 5.58 10.71 4.99
CA SER A 142 6.54 10.49 6.06
C SER A 142 8.01 10.50 5.58
N ARG A 143 8.25 10.28 4.28
CA ARG A 143 9.60 10.08 3.73
C ARG A 143 9.97 10.98 2.56
N ASP A 144 9.04 11.45 1.75
CA ASP A 144 9.31 12.38 0.66
C ASP A 144 9.62 13.78 1.21
N LEU A 145 10.67 14.41 0.69
CA LEU A 145 11.06 15.77 1.04
C LEU A 145 10.23 16.85 0.32
N CYS A 146 9.57 16.49 -0.79
CA CYS A 146 8.80 17.42 -1.63
C CYS A 146 7.32 17.53 -1.25
N VAL A 147 6.91 16.94 -0.13
CA VAL A 147 5.53 17.03 0.39
C VAL A 147 5.54 17.28 1.89
N PRO A 148 4.49 17.91 2.46
CA PRO A 148 4.35 18.06 3.90
C PRO A 148 4.36 16.70 4.63
N PRO A 149 5.03 16.59 5.79
CA PRO A 149 5.16 15.33 6.53
C PRO A 149 3.93 15.00 7.39
N VAL A 150 2.75 15.05 6.79
CA VAL A 150 1.46 14.78 7.44
C VAL A 150 0.70 13.76 6.61
N PHE A 151 0.01 12.84 7.27
CA PHE A 151 -0.86 11.84 6.67
C PHE A 151 -2.32 12.08 7.12
N PRO A 152 -3.33 11.93 6.25
CA PRO A 152 -3.26 11.77 4.79
C PRO A 152 -2.55 12.93 4.08
N SER A 153 -2.08 12.71 2.86
CA SER A 153 -1.34 13.73 2.09
C SER A 153 -1.88 13.93 0.68
N ALA A 154 -1.77 15.16 0.19
CA ALA A 154 -2.13 15.52 -1.17
C ALA A 154 -1.16 14.89 -2.19
N PRO A 155 -1.56 14.77 -3.47
CA PRO A 155 -0.64 14.38 -4.54
C PRO A 155 0.55 15.35 -4.67
N PHE A 156 1.64 14.91 -5.33
CA PHE A 156 2.74 15.81 -5.68
C PHE A 156 2.25 17.02 -6.48
N GLN A 157 2.64 18.21 -6.04
CA GLN A 157 2.37 19.47 -6.74
C GLN A 157 3.56 19.80 -7.64
N VAL A 158 3.44 19.50 -8.92
CA VAL A 158 4.53 19.65 -9.91
C VAL A 158 4.25 20.77 -10.90
N ASN A 159 5.29 21.50 -11.32
CA ASN A 159 5.11 22.53 -12.34
C ASN A 159 4.84 21.90 -13.71
N ARG A 160 3.57 21.91 -14.10
CA ARG A 160 3.13 21.33 -15.37
C ARG A 160 3.82 21.97 -16.59
N LYS A 161 4.29 23.22 -16.54
CA LYS A 161 4.90 23.85 -17.73
C LYS A 161 6.15 23.12 -18.20
N LYS A 162 7.06 22.74 -17.29
CA LYS A 162 8.28 21.98 -17.61
C LYS A 162 7.92 20.54 -18.03
N LEU A 163 7.01 19.92 -17.28
CA LEU A 163 6.62 18.52 -17.45
C LEU A 163 5.71 18.24 -18.66
N ASN A 164 5.01 19.26 -19.18
CA ASN A 164 4.14 19.17 -20.36
C ASN A 164 4.93 19.23 -21.67
N SER A 165 6.24 19.47 -21.62
CA SER A 165 7.12 19.37 -22.80
C SER A 165 7.16 17.96 -23.38
N ILE A 166 6.85 16.94 -22.56
CA ILE A 166 6.81 15.53 -22.96
C ILE A 166 5.36 15.05 -22.95
N LYS A 167 4.89 14.50 -24.07
CA LYS A 167 3.50 14.08 -24.30
C LYS A 167 3.01 12.89 -23.46
N LYS A 168 3.85 12.33 -22.58
CA LYS A 168 3.45 11.26 -21.68
C LYS A 168 2.70 11.86 -20.50
N ASP A 169 1.49 11.43 -20.22
CA ASP A 169 0.79 11.85 -19.01
C ASP A 169 1.12 10.94 -17.83
N ILE A 170 1.12 11.53 -16.64
CA ILE A 170 1.30 10.84 -15.36
C ILE A 170 0.13 11.26 -14.47
N LEU A 171 -0.54 10.29 -13.86
CA LEU A 171 -1.55 10.53 -12.86
C LEU A 171 -0.89 10.64 -11.48
N PHE A 172 -1.04 11.78 -10.82
CA PHE A 172 -0.60 11.96 -9.44
C PHE A 172 -1.79 11.78 -8.50
N VAL A 173 -1.64 10.93 -7.48
CA VAL A 173 -2.71 10.58 -6.52
C VAL A 173 -2.28 10.90 -5.07
N PRO A 174 -3.25 11.14 -4.16
CA PRO A 174 -2.94 11.35 -2.73
C PRO A 174 -2.51 10.06 -2.04
N ASP A 175 -1.98 10.16 -0.81
CA ASP A 175 -1.75 9.01 0.09
C ASP A 175 -2.67 9.10 1.32
N PRO A 176 -3.59 8.15 1.55
CA PRO A 176 -3.90 7.01 0.67
C PRO A 176 -4.82 7.42 -0.49
N CYS A 177 -5.02 6.52 -1.44
CA CYS A 177 -6.00 6.68 -2.51
C CYS A 177 -6.69 5.35 -2.84
N VAL A 178 -7.99 5.40 -3.15
CA VAL A 178 -8.71 4.30 -3.82
C VAL A 178 -9.05 4.78 -5.23
N LEU A 179 -8.54 4.07 -6.22
CA LEU A 179 -8.72 4.41 -7.63
C LEU A 179 -9.32 3.23 -8.39
N ARG A 180 -10.25 3.53 -9.29
CA ARG A 180 -10.86 2.54 -10.17
C ARG A 180 -10.24 2.66 -11.55
N ILE A 181 -9.64 1.57 -12.02
CA ILE A 181 -9.13 1.45 -13.39
C ILE A 181 -10.33 1.23 -14.31
N GLU A 182 -10.57 2.18 -15.22
CA GLU A 182 -11.75 2.22 -16.09
C GLU A 182 -13.07 2.31 -15.31
N GLN A 183 -14.18 2.63 -15.99
CA GLN A 183 -15.46 2.90 -15.29
C GLN A 183 -16.00 1.68 -14.53
N LYS A 184 -15.64 0.46 -14.96
CA LYS A 184 -16.12 -0.80 -14.39
C LYS A 184 -15.03 -1.86 -14.19
N GLY A 185 -13.77 -1.47 -14.29
CA GLY A 185 -12.63 -2.37 -14.10
C GLY A 185 -12.23 -2.52 -12.62
N ILE A 186 -10.96 -2.81 -12.42
CA ILE A 186 -10.34 -3.18 -11.13
C ILE A 186 -10.23 -1.96 -10.20
N GLU A 187 -10.63 -2.11 -8.95
CA GLU A 187 -10.42 -1.12 -7.90
C GLU A 187 -9.15 -1.42 -7.10
N ILE A 188 -8.27 -0.42 -7.01
CA ILE A 188 -6.97 -0.51 -6.36
C ILE A 188 -6.91 0.55 -5.26
N ALA A 189 -6.65 0.13 -4.03
CA ALA A 189 -6.23 1.06 -2.99
C ALA A 189 -4.70 1.08 -2.91
N VAL A 190 -4.14 2.27 -2.70
CA VAL A 190 -2.70 2.47 -2.56
C VAL A 190 -2.45 3.28 -1.31
N THR A 191 -1.46 2.88 -0.50
CA THR A 191 -1.03 3.64 0.67
C THR A 191 0.46 3.46 0.95
N SER A 192 1.17 4.57 1.16
CA SER A 192 2.62 4.61 1.39
C SER A 192 2.99 4.89 2.86
N SER A 193 2.00 4.96 3.75
CA SER A 193 2.19 5.29 5.17
C SER A 193 2.57 4.09 6.05
N GLU A 194 2.84 2.93 5.42
CA GLU A 194 3.29 1.68 6.04
C GLU A 194 2.37 1.14 7.17
N PRO A 195 1.02 1.12 7.04
CA PRO A 195 0.11 0.67 8.11
C PRO A 195 0.39 -0.77 8.57
N ILE A 196 0.71 -1.67 7.62
CA ILE A 196 1.06 -3.07 7.92
C ILE A 196 2.34 -3.18 8.75
N GLN A 197 3.30 -2.27 8.59
CA GLN A 197 4.52 -2.27 9.40
C GLN A 197 4.20 -1.91 10.86
N GLY A 198 3.36 -0.90 11.08
CA GLY A 198 2.91 -0.50 12.42
C GLY A 198 2.12 -1.61 13.10
N LEU A 199 1.15 -2.20 12.41
CA LEU A 199 0.40 -3.36 12.88
C LEU A 199 1.33 -4.53 13.22
N SER A 200 2.32 -4.82 12.36
CA SER A 200 3.29 -5.89 12.62
C SER A 200 4.08 -5.68 13.91
N ASN A 201 4.29 -4.44 14.34
CA ASN A 201 5.05 -4.12 15.55
C ASN A 201 4.21 -4.18 16.82
N LEU A 202 2.89 -3.95 16.71
CA LEU A 202 2.00 -3.74 17.85
C LEU A 202 0.88 -4.78 17.98
N GLU A 203 0.72 -5.67 17.00
CA GLU A 203 -0.24 -6.78 17.07
C GLU A 203 0.13 -7.73 18.23
N PHE A 204 -0.85 -7.96 19.10
CA PHE A 204 -0.91 -9.09 20.00
C PHE A 204 -1.62 -10.24 19.31
N HIS A 205 -0.93 -11.37 19.12
CA HIS A 205 -1.53 -12.61 18.64
C HIS A 205 -1.32 -13.73 19.66
N ARG A 206 -2.39 -14.45 19.98
CA ARG A 206 -2.39 -15.65 20.81
C ARG A 206 -3.22 -16.73 20.15
N SER A 207 -2.60 -17.87 19.87
CA SER A 207 -3.29 -19.06 19.37
C SER A 207 -3.18 -20.22 20.36
N ALA A 208 -4.17 -21.11 20.37
CA ALA A 208 -4.22 -22.28 21.24
C ALA A 208 -3.01 -23.22 21.03
N ASN A 209 -2.52 -23.35 19.80
CA ASN A 209 -1.34 -24.16 19.47
C ASN A 209 -0.02 -23.35 19.47
N GLN A 210 -0.07 -22.08 19.87
CA GLN A 210 1.05 -21.12 19.82
C GLN A 210 1.66 -20.90 18.42
N GLU A 211 0.96 -21.30 17.35
CA GLU A 211 1.42 -21.07 16.00
C GLU A 211 1.06 -19.65 15.53
N ASN A 212 1.95 -19.09 14.71
CA ASN A 212 1.76 -17.80 14.05
C ASN A 212 1.59 -18.01 12.55
N ASN A 213 0.64 -18.88 12.19
CA ASN A 213 0.32 -19.15 10.79
C ASN A 213 -0.25 -17.88 10.14
N ASP A 214 0.11 -17.68 8.87
CA ASP A 214 -0.44 -16.64 8.00
C ASP A 214 -0.40 -15.21 8.56
N ARG A 215 0.65 -14.88 9.33
CA ARG A 215 0.85 -13.55 9.93
C ARG A 215 0.54 -12.40 8.97
N PHE A 216 1.04 -12.44 7.74
CA PHE A 216 0.79 -11.37 6.76
C PHE A 216 -0.67 -11.28 6.35
N ALA A 217 -1.35 -12.42 6.11
CA ALA A 217 -2.77 -12.43 5.81
C ALA A 217 -3.59 -11.88 6.98
N ARG A 218 -3.23 -12.24 8.22
CA ARG A 218 -3.87 -11.72 9.43
C ARG A 218 -3.67 -10.21 9.59
N LEU A 219 -2.44 -9.70 9.44
CA LEU A 219 -2.16 -8.26 9.47
C LEU A 219 -2.96 -7.51 8.40
N ASN A 220 -3.02 -8.03 7.18
CA ASN A 220 -3.79 -7.45 6.08
C ASN A 220 -5.29 -7.48 6.36
N SER A 221 -5.80 -8.55 7.01
CA SER A 221 -7.22 -8.67 7.36
C SER A 221 -7.71 -7.57 8.31
N HIS A 222 -6.81 -6.97 9.11
CA HIS A 222 -7.15 -5.85 9.99
C HIS A 222 -7.62 -4.62 9.22
N LEU A 223 -7.05 -4.33 8.05
CA LEU A 223 -7.49 -3.20 7.22
C LEU A 223 -8.94 -3.40 6.74
N LEU A 224 -9.30 -4.62 6.33
CA LEU A 224 -10.65 -4.93 5.85
C LEU A 224 -11.67 -4.98 6.99
N THR A 225 -11.32 -5.64 8.10
CA THR A 225 -12.23 -5.79 9.25
C THR A 225 -12.45 -4.47 9.98
N GLN A 226 -11.47 -3.57 9.97
CA GLN A 226 -11.62 -2.21 10.48
C GLN A 226 -12.13 -1.22 9.44
N GLN A 227 -12.32 -1.67 8.20
CA GLN A 227 -12.85 -0.86 7.10
C GLN A 227 -12.04 0.44 6.92
N SER A 228 -10.72 0.35 7.09
CA SER A 228 -9.81 1.49 7.07
C SER A 228 -8.45 1.09 6.51
N LEU A 229 -7.87 1.93 5.65
CA LEU A 229 -6.51 1.78 5.16
C LEU A 229 -5.45 2.10 6.23
N TYR A 230 -5.83 2.70 7.36
CA TYR A 230 -4.93 2.97 8.49
C TYR A 230 -5.68 2.82 9.82
N PRO A 231 -5.86 1.60 10.33
CA PRO A 231 -6.67 1.37 11.53
C PRO A 231 -5.91 1.53 12.86
N LEU A 232 -4.58 1.63 12.83
CA LEU A 232 -3.74 1.72 14.02
C LEU A 232 -3.88 3.11 14.68
N GLU A 233 -4.16 3.14 15.98
CA GLU A 233 -4.21 4.38 16.78
C GLU A 233 -3.52 4.16 18.15
N PRO A 234 -2.54 5.01 18.53
CA PRO A 234 -2.00 6.16 17.81
C PRO A 234 -1.26 5.79 16.51
N THR A 235 -1.32 6.68 15.52
CA THR A 235 -0.61 6.49 14.24
C THR A 235 0.92 6.62 14.39
N ASP A 236 1.68 5.85 13.58
CA ASP A 236 3.15 5.96 13.52
C ASP A 236 3.62 7.19 12.71
N VAL A 237 2.72 7.80 11.95
CA VAL A 237 2.95 8.99 11.14
C VAL A 237 2.12 10.17 11.66
N PRO A 238 2.61 11.43 11.58
CA PRO A 238 1.84 12.59 12.02
C PRO A 238 0.52 12.67 11.26
N SER A 239 -0.60 12.58 11.98
CA SER A 239 -1.94 12.52 11.37
C SER A 239 -2.99 13.24 12.21
N ALA A 240 -4.05 13.70 11.57
CA ALA A 240 -5.24 14.21 12.26
C ALA A 240 -6.36 13.16 12.21
N MET A 241 -6.96 12.84 13.36
CA MET A 241 -8.00 11.81 13.47
C MET A 241 -9.21 12.06 12.56
N GLY A 242 -9.62 13.33 12.39
CA GLY A 242 -10.72 13.68 11.48
C GLY A 242 -10.44 13.26 10.04
N ASP A 243 -9.23 13.57 9.54
CA ASP A 243 -8.82 13.24 8.18
C ASP A 243 -8.66 11.71 8.00
N LEU A 244 -8.18 10.98 9.02
CA LEU A 244 -8.09 9.52 8.97
C LEU A 244 -9.46 8.87 8.78
N LEU A 245 -10.46 9.30 9.56
CA LEU A 245 -11.81 8.76 9.51
C LEU A 245 -12.53 9.05 8.19
N GLU A 246 -12.19 10.17 7.53
CA GLU A 246 -12.77 10.55 6.24
C GLU A 246 -12.05 9.88 5.08
N VAL A 247 -10.72 9.97 5.03
CA VAL A 247 -9.92 9.61 3.85
C VAL A 247 -9.52 8.14 3.83
N CYS A 248 -9.27 7.51 4.98
CA CYS A 248 -8.81 6.12 5.03
C CYS A 248 -9.97 5.12 4.97
N ARG A 249 -11.22 5.58 5.10
CA ARG A 249 -12.39 4.72 5.18
C ARG A 249 -12.61 3.92 3.90
N LEU A 250 -12.79 2.62 4.07
CA LEU A 250 -13.24 1.71 3.01
C LEU A 250 -14.76 1.56 3.08
N THR A 251 -15.43 1.66 1.94
CA THR A 251 -16.88 1.46 1.79
C THR A 251 -17.22 0.15 1.06
N ALA A 252 -16.23 -0.43 0.39
CA ALA A 252 -16.23 -1.76 -0.20
C ALA A 252 -14.82 -2.36 -0.01
N THR A 253 -14.68 -3.68 -0.17
CA THR A 253 -13.38 -4.35 -0.20
C THR A 253 -12.77 -4.14 -1.59
N PRO A 254 -11.64 -3.40 -1.74
CA PRO A 254 -10.98 -3.21 -3.02
C PRO A 254 -10.50 -4.54 -3.59
N ASN A 255 -10.29 -4.60 -4.91
CA ASN A 255 -9.77 -5.82 -5.53
C ASN A 255 -8.28 -6.02 -5.23
N ILE A 256 -7.53 -4.92 -5.15
CA ILE A 256 -6.10 -4.91 -4.83
C ILE A 256 -5.82 -3.82 -3.79
N ILE A 257 -5.01 -4.13 -2.79
CA ILE A 257 -4.43 -3.14 -1.88
C ILE A 257 -2.92 -3.18 -2.02
N PHE A 258 -2.33 -2.11 -2.56
CA PHE A 258 -0.88 -1.92 -2.58
C PHE A 258 -0.45 -1.13 -1.34
N SER A 259 0.15 -1.83 -0.39
CA SER A 259 0.64 -1.28 0.88
C SER A 259 2.09 -1.70 1.11
N PRO A 260 3.05 -1.10 0.37
CA PRO A 260 4.48 -1.39 0.54
C PRO A 260 4.95 -1.11 1.97
N SER A 261 5.90 -1.91 2.44
CA SER A 261 6.54 -1.75 3.76
C SER A 261 7.95 -2.33 3.79
N LYS A 262 8.68 -2.10 4.88
CA LYS A 262 10.00 -2.72 5.10
C LYS A 262 9.98 -4.24 5.35
N LEU A 263 8.79 -4.82 5.56
CA LEU A 263 8.63 -6.26 5.70
C LEU A 263 9.05 -6.98 4.40
N VAL A 264 9.25 -8.29 4.51
CA VAL A 264 9.59 -9.13 3.35
C VAL A 264 8.52 -8.96 2.26
N PRO A 265 8.93 -8.80 0.98
CA PRO A 265 7.98 -8.75 -0.13
C PRO A 265 7.01 -9.92 -0.09
N SER A 266 5.73 -9.63 -0.24
CA SER A 266 4.68 -10.64 -0.12
C SER A 266 3.44 -10.23 -0.91
N VAL A 267 2.72 -11.24 -1.39
CA VAL A 267 1.38 -11.08 -1.94
C VAL A 267 0.47 -12.12 -1.31
N GLN A 268 -0.69 -11.68 -0.84
CA GLN A 268 -1.66 -12.50 -0.11
C GLN A 268 -3.07 -12.23 -0.61
N SER A 269 -3.88 -13.28 -0.78
CA SER A 269 -5.31 -13.14 -1.01
C SER A 269 -6.04 -13.19 0.34
N VAL A 270 -6.78 -12.15 0.69
CA VAL A 270 -7.53 -12.06 1.95
C VAL A 270 -8.92 -11.52 1.65
N ASN A 271 -9.94 -12.33 1.93
CA ASN A 271 -11.35 -11.97 1.73
C ASN A 271 -11.66 -11.38 0.34
N GLY A 272 -11.09 -11.98 -0.71
CA GLY A 272 -11.29 -11.55 -2.11
C GLY A 272 -10.48 -10.32 -2.55
N CYS A 273 -9.59 -9.81 -1.69
CA CYS A 273 -8.65 -8.74 -2.01
C CYS A 273 -7.22 -9.27 -2.13
N VAL A 274 -6.50 -8.86 -3.18
CA VAL A 274 -5.06 -9.12 -3.34
C VAL A 274 -4.26 -8.04 -2.64
N PHE A 275 -3.60 -8.38 -1.54
CA PHE A 275 -2.68 -7.50 -0.84
C PHE A 275 -1.28 -7.60 -1.43
N VAL A 276 -0.70 -6.46 -1.79
CA VAL A 276 0.62 -6.36 -2.42
C VAL A 276 1.55 -5.58 -1.51
N ASN A 277 2.64 -6.23 -1.09
CA ASN A 277 3.80 -5.57 -0.50
C ASN A 277 5.01 -5.83 -1.39
N SER A 278 5.42 -4.82 -2.18
CA SER A 278 6.62 -4.91 -3.00
C SER A 278 7.91 -4.79 -2.19
N SER A 279 7.85 -4.36 -0.93
CA SER A 279 8.96 -3.72 -0.24
C SER A 279 9.55 -2.57 -1.07
N SER A 280 10.83 -2.26 -0.88
CA SER A 280 11.52 -1.18 -1.61
C SER A 280 12.20 -1.66 -2.90
N LEU A 281 12.17 -0.80 -3.91
CA LEU A 281 12.88 -0.99 -5.18
C LEU A 281 14.40 -0.88 -5.02
N ALA A 282 14.87 -0.01 -4.11
CA ALA A 282 16.28 0.06 -3.74
C ALA A 282 16.48 -0.33 -2.26
N LYS A 283 17.13 -1.47 -2.02
CA LYS A 283 17.53 -1.97 -0.70
C LYS A 283 18.98 -2.46 -0.76
N GLY A 284 19.91 -1.51 -0.67
CA GLY A 284 21.34 -1.77 -0.94
C GLY A 284 21.55 -2.06 -2.43
N PRO A 285 22.30 -3.11 -2.81
CA PRO A 285 22.56 -3.42 -4.22
C PRO A 285 21.36 -4.05 -4.94
N THR A 286 20.35 -4.53 -4.21
CA THR A 286 19.18 -5.25 -4.76
C THR A 286 17.89 -4.55 -4.40
N GLY A 287 16.79 -4.92 -5.02
CA GLY A 287 15.46 -4.61 -4.50
C GLY A 287 14.37 -5.36 -5.24
N ASN A 288 13.11 -4.96 -5.06
CA ASN A 288 11.98 -5.72 -5.57
C ASN A 288 10.90 -4.82 -6.16
N TYR A 289 10.13 -5.42 -7.07
CA TYR A 289 8.86 -4.89 -7.57
C TYR A 289 7.92 -6.08 -7.81
N VAL A 290 6.63 -5.83 -8.00
CA VAL A 290 5.63 -6.88 -8.22
C VAL A 290 4.97 -6.70 -9.56
N LYS A 291 4.75 -7.80 -10.27
CA LYS A 291 3.94 -7.89 -11.48
C LYS A 291 2.67 -8.67 -11.16
N ILE A 292 1.53 -8.16 -11.60
CA ILE A 292 0.26 -8.86 -11.55
C ILE A 292 -0.35 -8.84 -12.95
N SER A 293 -0.62 -10.02 -13.49
CA SER A 293 -1.37 -10.22 -14.73
C SER A 293 -2.75 -10.74 -14.37
N ILE A 294 -3.78 -9.96 -14.67
CA ILE A 294 -5.18 -10.30 -14.40
C ILE A 294 -5.82 -10.68 -15.72
N ASN A 295 -6.51 -11.83 -15.74
CA ASN A 295 -7.26 -12.25 -16.91
C ASN A 295 -8.62 -12.85 -16.52
N MET A 296 -9.65 -12.01 -16.56
CA MET A 296 -11.04 -12.36 -16.23
C MET A 296 -11.83 -12.88 -17.44
N SER A 297 -11.18 -13.30 -18.53
CA SER A 297 -11.86 -13.75 -19.77
C SER A 297 -12.57 -15.11 -19.65
N ALA A 298 -12.52 -15.74 -18.47
CA ALA A 298 -13.17 -17.01 -18.19
C ALA A 298 -14.61 -16.84 -17.65
N GLY A 299 -15.55 -16.42 -18.51
CA GLY A 299 -17.00 -16.53 -18.27
C GLY A 299 -17.54 -15.84 -17.01
N GLU A 300 -18.65 -16.35 -16.45
CA GLU A 300 -19.26 -15.81 -15.22
C GLU A 300 -18.40 -16.14 -13.99
N LEU A 301 -18.00 -15.10 -13.26
CA LEU A 301 -17.46 -15.22 -11.90
C LEU A 301 -18.43 -16.00 -11.03
N LYS A 302 -18.00 -17.13 -10.46
CA LYS A 302 -18.78 -17.80 -9.41
C LYS A 302 -18.88 -16.87 -8.19
N PRO A 303 -19.92 -17.01 -7.35
CA PRO A 303 -20.11 -16.14 -6.18
C PRO A 303 -18.93 -16.05 -5.21
N GLU A 304 -18.04 -17.06 -5.20
CA GLU A 304 -16.87 -17.13 -4.33
C GLU A 304 -15.56 -16.74 -5.02
N GLU A 305 -15.59 -16.55 -6.34
CA GLU A 305 -14.42 -16.16 -7.13
C GLU A 305 -14.22 -14.64 -7.09
N SER A 306 -12.96 -14.23 -7.09
CA SER A 306 -12.51 -12.86 -6.97
C SER A 306 -11.40 -12.57 -7.98
N VAL A 307 -10.97 -11.31 -8.09
CA VAL A 307 -9.81 -10.93 -8.94
C VAL A 307 -8.55 -11.75 -8.58
N ALA A 308 -8.40 -12.16 -7.31
CA ALA A 308 -7.28 -12.97 -6.88
C ALA A 308 -7.19 -14.31 -7.62
N ASP A 309 -8.31 -14.95 -7.92
CA ASP A 309 -8.37 -16.27 -8.55
C ASP A 309 -7.95 -16.25 -10.02
N TYR A 310 -7.98 -15.06 -10.64
CA TYR A 310 -7.58 -14.82 -12.03
C TYR A 310 -6.30 -14.00 -12.15
N SER A 311 -5.58 -13.85 -11.03
CA SER A 311 -4.32 -13.11 -10.97
C SER A 311 -3.13 -14.04 -11.00
N LEU A 312 -2.26 -13.88 -12.00
CA LEU A 312 -0.90 -14.40 -11.95
C LEU A 312 0.02 -13.34 -11.32
N VAL A 313 0.61 -13.67 -10.18
CA VAL A 313 1.43 -12.74 -9.40
C VAL A 313 2.89 -13.18 -9.42
N GLN A 314 3.80 -12.22 -9.64
CA GLN A 314 5.24 -12.46 -9.57
C GLN A 314 5.94 -11.35 -8.77
N ILE A 315 6.68 -11.75 -7.73
CA ILE A 315 7.60 -10.85 -7.02
C ILE A 315 8.95 -10.94 -7.73
N MET A 316 9.38 -9.81 -8.29
CA MET A 316 10.56 -9.71 -9.13
C MET A 316 11.66 -8.98 -8.38
N ARG A 317 12.91 -9.34 -8.69
CA ARG A 317 14.07 -8.57 -8.26
C ARG A 317 14.46 -7.56 -9.33
N ILE A 318 14.94 -6.42 -8.87
CA ILE A 318 15.75 -5.51 -9.66
C ILE A 318 17.21 -5.88 -9.44
#